data_AF-A0A9P7HCI4-F1
#
_entry.id   AF-A0A9P7HCI4-F1
#
_cell.length_a   1.000
_cell.length_b   1.000
_cell.length_c   1.000
_cell.angle_alpha   90.00
_cell.angle_beta   90.00
_cell.angle_gamma   90.00
#
_symmetry.space_group_name_H-M   'P 1'
#
loop_
_entity.id
_entity.type
_entity.pdbx_description
1 polymer ?
#
loop_
_entity_poly.entity_id
_entity_poly.type
_entity_poly.pdbx_seq_one_letter_code
_entity_poly.pdbx_strand_id
1 'polypeptide(L)'
;MSRNIDDYFKKHLGLSPDDAERLHKDYSQQYGQAIEGLVRHHQIDALEYNAKVDDAVPLDDLIKPNAQLRQFLEDIDTSKPHKEMFMKAMREAGVSDVSRCYFIDDSHKNCVGAKDAGWTAIHFVEEGLALPDTPASQHQIRHLEELRSLYPQFFRVRN
;
A
#
# COMPACT_ATOMS: atom_id res chain seq x y z
N MET A 1 16.80 0.37 22.15
CA MET A 1 17.39 0.68 20.82
C MET A 1 18.81 1.22 20.94
N SER A 2 19.07 2.47 21.38
CA SER A 2 20.45 3.03 21.46
C SER A 2 21.46 2.12 22.18
N ARG A 3 21.08 1.54 23.32
CA ARG A 3 21.94 0.60 24.06
C ARG A 3 22.30 -0.66 23.25
N ASN A 4 21.37 -1.20 22.46
CA ASN A 4 21.62 -2.39 21.64
C ASN A 4 22.60 -2.07 20.51
N ILE A 5 22.49 -0.87 19.92
CA ILE A 5 23.42 -0.38 18.89
C ILE A 5 24.83 -0.28 19.50
N ASP A 6 24.96 0.43 20.61
CA ASP A 6 26.28 0.65 21.23
C ASP A 6 26.91 -0.67 21.71
N ASP A 7 26.10 -1.59 22.25
CA ASP A 7 26.56 -2.93 22.66
C ASP A 7 26.98 -3.78 21.46
N TYR A 8 26.30 -3.65 20.33
CA TYR A 8 26.67 -4.33 19.08
C TYR A 8 28.02 -3.83 18.58
N PHE A 9 28.23 -2.50 18.55
CA PHE A 9 29.51 -1.90 18.16
C PHE A 9 30.66 -2.35 19.09
N LYS A 10 30.45 -2.32 20.41
CA LYS A 10 31.48 -2.76 21.38
C LYS A 10 31.86 -4.23 21.20
N LYS A 11 30.86 -5.12 21.08
CA LYS A 11 31.09 -6.57 21.05
C LYS A 11 31.67 -7.06 19.73
N HIS A 12 31.17 -6.55 18.60
CA HIS A 12 31.52 -7.07 17.28
C HIS A 12 32.67 -6.32 16.61
N LEU A 13 32.94 -5.08 17.02
CA LEU A 13 34.07 -4.29 16.52
C LEU A 13 35.20 -4.17 17.55
N GLY A 14 35.00 -4.66 18.78
CA GLY A 14 35.99 -4.60 19.86
C GLY A 14 36.30 -3.19 20.34
N LEU A 15 35.36 -2.25 20.16
CA LEU A 15 35.56 -0.83 20.43
C LEU A 15 35.36 -0.49 21.91
N SER A 16 36.11 0.51 22.38
CA SER A 16 35.83 1.16 23.67
C SER A 16 34.46 1.84 23.62
N PRO A 17 33.83 2.14 24.77
CA PRO A 17 32.55 2.83 24.80
C PRO A 17 32.55 4.16 24.05
N ASP A 18 33.59 4.96 24.22
CA ASP A 18 33.72 6.28 23.59
C ASP A 18 33.94 6.16 22.07
N ASP A 19 34.68 5.13 21.63
CA ASP A 19 34.90 4.86 20.21
C ASP A 19 33.64 4.31 19.53
N ALA A 20 32.89 3.45 20.21
CA ALA A 20 31.61 2.93 19.73
C ALA A 20 30.58 4.06 19.55
N GLU A 21 30.44 4.93 20.54
CA GLU A 21 29.53 6.08 20.48
C GLU A 21 29.92 7.05 19.36
N ARG A 22 31.22 7.37 19.25
CA ARG A 22 31.73 8.23 18.18
C ARG A 22 31.46 7.62 16.80
N LEU A 23 31.79 6.35 16.61
CA LEU A 23 31.63 5.69 15.30
C LEU A 23 30.15 5.55 14.92
N HIS A 24 29.28 5.23 15.88
CA HIS A 24 27.83 5.23 15.68
C HIS A 24 27.36 6.61 15.21
N LYS A 25 27.74 7.68 15.90
CA LYS A 25 27.36 9.05 15.53
C LYS A 25 27.88 9.43 14.13
N ASP A 26 29.14 9.14 13.84
CA ASP A 26 29.77 9.46 12.56
C ASP A 26 29.05 8.75 11.40
N TYR A 27 28.76 7.45 11.55
CA TYR A 27 28.04 6.69 10.53
C TYR A 27 26.59 7.13 10.38
N SER A 28 25.89 7.42 11.47
CA SER A 28 24.53 7.98 11.41
C SER A 28 24.50 9.33 10.71
N GLN A 29 25.48 10.21 10.95
CA GLN A 29 25.57 11.51 10.29
C GLN A 29 25.94 11.39 8.80
N GLN A 30 26.89 10.52 8.47
CA GLN A 30 27.43 10.40 7.12
C GLN A 30 26.50 9.62 6.18
N TYR A 31 25.81 8.60 6.68
CA TYR A 31 25.04 7.66 5.87
C TYR A 31 23.54 7.64 6.18
N GLY A 32 23.06 8.46 7.12
CA GLY A 32 21.66 8.53 7.54
C GLY A 32 21.26 7.45 8.56
N GLN A 33 21.96 6.31 8.57
CA GLN A 33 21.84 5.27 9.59
C GLN A 33 23.20 4.61 9.84
N ALA A 34 23.48 4.25 11.10
CA ALA A 34 24.74 3.63 11.51
C ALA A 34 25.04 2.32 10.75
N ILE A 35 23.99 1.52 10.48
CA ILE A 35 24.11 0.21 9.82
C ILE A 35 24.69 0.32 8.40
N GLU A 36 24.41 1.41 7.69
CA GLU A 36 24.97 1.61 6.35
C GLU A 36 26.50 1.75 6.38
N GLY A 37 27.03 2.41 7.42
CA GLY A 37 28.48 2.46 7.65
C GLY A 37 29.06 1.10 8.04
N LEU A 38 28.34 0.33 8.86
CA LEU A 38 28.75 -1.03 9.26
C LEU A 38 28.82 -2.00 8.07
N VAL A 39 27.82 -1.99 7.19
CA VAL A 39 27.79 -2.84 5.99
C VAL A 39 28.96 -2.47 5.07
N ARG A 40 29.18 -1.17 4.82
CA ARG A 40 30.21 -0.69 3.90
C ARG A 40 31.64 -0.95 4.37
N HIS A 41 31.91 -0.66 5.64
CA HIS A 41 33.28 -0.58 6.15
C HIS A 41 33.68 -1.76 7.02
N HIS A 42 32.71 -2.53 7.53
CA HIS A 42 32.95 -3.63 8.48
C HIS A 42 32.35 -4.97 8.02
N GLN A 43 31.78 -5.03 6.80
CA GLN A 43 31.23 -6.24 6.19
C GLN A 43 30.17 -6.92 7.06
N ILE A 44 29.45 -6.11 7.84
CA ILE A 44 28.40 -6.59 8.72
C ILE A 44 27.16 -6.93 7.90
N ASP A 45 26.55 -8.08 8.19
CA ASP A 45 25.28 -8.48 7.60
C ASP A 45 24.14 -7.66 8.20
N ALA A 46 23.36 -6.99 7.33
CA ALA A 46 22.32 -6.08 7.76
C ALA A 46 21.17 -6.80 8.50
N LEU A 47 20.86 -8.05 8.11
CA LEU A 47 19.79 -8.82 8.75
C LEU A 47 20.21 -9.29 10.14
N GLU A 48 21.46 -9.71 10.30
CA GLU A 48 22.03 -10.09 11.60
C GLU A 48 22.08 -8.91 12.57
N TYR A 49 22.46 -7.72 12.08
CA TYR A 49 22.39 -6.50 12.88
C TYR A 49 20.95 -6.19 13.31
N ASN A 50 19.99 -6.21 12.38
CA ASN A 50 18.59 -5.92 12.67
C ASN A 50 18.03 -6.85 13.75
N ALA A 51 18.35 -8.14 13.64
CA ALA A 51 17.94 -9.16 14.61
C ALA A 51 18.45 -8.88 16.04
N LYS A 52 19.62 -8.26 16.18
CA LYS A 52 20.26 -7.96 17.48
C LYS A 52 19.97 -6.56 18.01
N VAL A 53 19.49 -5.66 17.17
CA VAL A 53 19.29 -4.26 17.53
C VAL A 53 17.81 -3.92 17.63
N ASP A 54 17.10 -4.02 16.52
CA ASP A 54 15.71 -3.56 16.40
C ASP A 54 14.74 -4.69 16.81
N ASP A 55 14.93 -5.91 16.29
CA ASP A 55 14.07 -7.05 16.63
C ASP A 55 14.36 -7.59 18.04
N ALA A 56 15.49 -7.22 18.63
CA ALA A 56 15.85 -7.58 20.01
C ALA A 56 15.07 -6.77 21.06
N VAL A 57 14.30 -5.76 20.63
CA VAL A 57 13.42 -5.01 21.55
C VAL A 57 12.21 -5.90 21.88
N PRO A 58 11.91 -6.16 23.17
CA PRO A 58 10.78 -7.01 23.57
C PRO A 58 9.45 -6.25 23.41
N LEU A 59 9.07 -5.97 22.17
CA LEU A 59 7.90 -5.13 21.85
C LEU A 59 6.61 -5.77 22.35
N ASP A 60 6.51 -7.09 22.35
CA ASP A 60 5.32 -7.83 22.81
C ASP A 60 4.97 -7.55 24.28
N ASP A 61 5.97 -7.32 25.12
CA ASP A 61 5.77 -6.99 26.54
C ASP A 61 5.58 -5.48 26.78
N LEU A 62 6.06 -4.64 25.85
CA LEU A 62 6.07 -3.18 25.98
C LEU A 62 4.83 -2.53 25.35
N ILE A 63 4.30 -3.09 24.28
CA ILE A 63 3.17 -2.57 23.53
C ILE A 63 1.95 -3.43 23.82
N LYS A 64 0.90 -2.81 24.32
CA LYS A 64 -0.38 -3.47 24.57
C LYS A 64 -1.36 -3.17 23.43
N PRO A 65 -2.22 -4.12 23.02
CA PRO A 65 -3.30 -3.83 22.09
C PRO A 65 -4.14 -2.64 22.56
N ASN A 66 -4.38 -1.68 21.67
CA ASN A 66 -5.24 -0.54 21.93
C ASN A 66 -6.56 -0.73 21.19
N ALA A 67 -7.60 -1.14 21.92
CA ALA A 67 -8.92 -1.41 21.35
C ALA A 67 -9.56 -0.16 20.72
N GLN A 68 -9.35 1.02 21.31
CA GLN A 68 -9.88 2.28 20.76
C GLN A 68 -9.20 2.65 19.44
N LEU A 69 -7.87 2.51 19.37
CA LEU A 69 -7.13 2.74 18.12
C LEU A 69 -7.54 1.73 17.04
N ARG A 70 -7.68 0.46 17.41
CA ARG A 70 -8.18 -0.58 16.49
C ARG A 70 -9.56 -0.20 15.94
N GLN A 71 -10.50 0.12 16.82
CA GLN A 71 -11.85 0.52 16.40
C GLN A 71 -11.80 1.74 15.49
N PHE A 72 -11.01 2.77 15.84
CA PHE A 72 -10.83 3.95 15.01
C PHE A 72 -10.31 3.61 13.60
N LEU A 73 -9.34 2.69 13.49
CA LEU A 73 -8.82 2.24 12.19
C LEU A 73 -9.85 1.41 11.41
N GLU A 74 -10.64 0.59 12.10
CA GLU A 74 -11.72 -0.21 11.51
C GLU A 74 -12.93 0.64 11.08
N ASP A 75 -13.13 1.80 11.70
CA ASP A 75 -14.17 2.77 11.37
C ASP A 75 -13.83 3.64 10.14
N ILE A 76 -12.60 3.55 9.62
CA ILE A 76 -12.22 4.25 8.39
C ILE A 76 -13.06 3.69 7.25
N ASP A 77 -13.85 4.56 6.61
CA ASP A 77 -14.67 4.18 5.46
C ASP A 77 -13.77 3.79 4.27
N THR A 78 -13.74 2.50 3.96
CA THR A 78 -13.05 1.95 2.79
C THR A 78 -14.04 1.56 1.69
N SER A 79 -15.24 2.14 1.65
CA SER A 79 -16.24 1.90 0.61
C SER A 79 -15.93 2.70 -0.67
N LYS A 80 -16.70 2.48 -1.73
CA LYS A 80 -16.57 3.30 -2.95
C LYS A 80 -16.83 4.77 -2.59
N PRO A 81 -16.03 5.73 -3.09
CA PRO A 81 -15.09 5.62 -4.20
C PRO A 81 -13.62 5.42 -3.79
N HIS A 82 -13.33 5.04 -2.54
CA HIS A 82 -11.96 4.88 -2.06
C HIS A 82 -11.23 3.76 -2.80
N LYS A 83 -9.96 4.00 -3.16
CA LYS A 83 -9.11 3.07 -3.92
C LYS A 83 -9.00 1.71 -3.22
N GLU A 84 -9.00 1.72 -1.89
CA GLU A 84 -8.96 0.57 -1.00
C GLU A 84 -10.08 -0.42 -1.31
N MET A 85 -11.29 0.06 -1.64
CA MET A 85 -12.42 -0.78 -2.01
C MET A 85 -12.12 -1.60 -3.27
N PHE A 86 -11.58 -0.94 -4.30
CA PHE A 86 -11.27 -1.59 -5.58
C PHE A 86 -10.09 -2.55 -5.44
N MET A 87 -9.06 -2.19 -4.67
CA MET A 87 -7.94 -3.09 -4.39
C MET A 87 -8.38 -4.31 -3.55
N LYS A 88 -9.32 -4.12 -2.61
CA LYS A 88 -9.94 -5.22 -1.87
C LYS A 88 -10.68 -6.16 -2.81
N ALA A 89 -11.51 -5.62 -3.72
CA ALA A 89 -12.23 -6.41 -4.71
C ALA A 89 -11.27 -7.21 -5.62
N MET A 90 -10.16 -6.62 -6.06
CA MET A 90 -9.11 -7.32 -6.83
C MET A 90 -8.52 -8.50 -6.05
N ARG A 91 -8.14 -8.29 -4.77
CA ARG A 91 -7.59 -9.35 -3.92
C ARG A 91 -8.59 -10.50 -3.72
N GLU A 92 -9.83 -10.19 -3.42
CA GLU A 92 -10.89 -11.18 -3.19
C GLU A 92 -11.25 -11.95 -4.47
N ALA A 93 -11.16 -11.31 -5.64
CA ALA A 93 -11.34 -11.94 -6.93
C ALA A 93 -10.10 -12.71 -7.43
N GLY A 94 -8.96 -12.63 -6.74
CA GLY A 94 -7.70 -13.23 -7.17
C GLY A 94 -7.10 -12.59 -8.43
N VAL A 95 -7.41 -11.31 -8.69
CA VAL A 95 -6.93 -10.58 -9.87
C VAL A 95 -5.80 -9.64 -9.45
N SER A 96 -4.63 -9.79 -10.05
CA SER A 96 -3.48 -8.89 -9.84
C SER A 96 -3.32 -7.85 -10.95
N ASP A 97 -3.82 -8.14 -12.15
CA ASP A 97 -3.74 -7.25 -13.31
C ASP A 97 -4.98 -6.35 -13.39
N VAL A 98 -4.79 -5.07 -13.08
CA VAL A 98 -5.86 -4.06 -13.06
C VAL A 98 -6.49 -3.85 -14.44
N SER A 99 -5.75 -4.10 -15.53
CA SER A 99 -6.27 -3.93 -16.90
C SER A 99 -7.39 -4.93 -17.22
N ARG A 100 -7.54 -5.99 -16.42
CA ARG A 100 -8.61 -6.98 -16.53
C ARG A 100 -9.85 -6.63 -15.72
N CYS A 101 -9.86 -5.49 -15.02
CA CYS A 101 -10.94 -5.10 -14.14
C CYS A 101 -11.88 -4.09 -14.83
N TYR A 102 -13.16 -4.46 -14.94
CA TYR A 102 -14.22 -3.65 -15.54
C TYR A 102 -15.26 -3.31 -14.47
N PHE A 103 -15.66 -2.05 -14.42
CA PHE A 103 -16.61 -1.53 -13.43
C PHE A 103 -17.77 -0.83 -14.12
N ILE A 104 -19.01 -1.24 -13.83
CA ILE A 104 -20.22 -0.59 -14.34
C ILE A 104 -21.06 -0.19 -13.12
N ASP A 105 -21.36 1.09 -12.99
CA ASP A 105 -22.07 1.65 -11.83
C ASP A 105 -22.82 2.92 -12.28
N ASP A 106 -23.90 3.23 -11.58
CA ASP A 106 -24.74 4.42 -11.82
C ASP A 106 -24.23 5.66 -11.07
N SER A 107 -23.44 5.47 -10.01
CA SER A 107 -22.82 6.56 -9.27
C SER A 107 -21.60 7.10 -10.02
N HIS A 108 -21.70 8.37 -10.42
CA HIS A 108 -20.60 9.12 -11.02
C HIS A 108 -19.32 9.04 -10.17
N LYS A 109 -19.43 9.27 -8.85
CA LYS A 109 -18.27 9.26 -7.93
C LYS A 109 -17.60 7.89 -7.87
N ASN A 110 -18.38 6.81 -7.89
CA ASN A 110 -17.85 5.45 -7.89
C ASN A 110 -17.08 5.17 -9.18
N CYS A 111 -17.61 5.59 -10.33
CA CYS A 111 -16.94 5.44 -11.62
C CYS A 111 -15.62 6.23 -11.69
N VAL A 112 -15.59 7.45 -11.16
CA VAL A 112 -14.35 8.24 -11.02
C VAL A 112 -13.34 7.50 -10.14
N GLY A 113 -13.76 7.03 -8.96
CA GLY A 113 -12.89 6.27 -8.05
C GLY A 113 -12.33 4.99 -8.67
N ALA A 114 -13.15 4.27 -9.44
CA ALA A 114 -12.72 3.07 -10.17
C ALA A 114 -11.68 3.40 -11.24
N LYS A 115 -11.91 4.48 -12.01
CA LYS A 115 -10.95 4.98 -13.01
C LYS A 115 -9.63 5.40 -12.37
N ASP A 116 -9.68 6.12 -11.25
CA ASP A 116 -8.47 6.56 -10.52
C ASP A 116 -7.72 5.38 -9.89
N ALA A 117 -8.44 4.29 -9.55
CA ALA A 117 -7.85 3.02 -9.15
C ALA A 117 -7.24 2.22 -10.33
N GLY A 118 -7.41 2.68 -11.57
CA GLY A 118 -6.86 2.08 -12.80
C GLY A 118 -7.80 1.09 -13.49
N TRP A 119 -9.02 0.89 -12.99
CA TRP A 119 -10.01 0.02 -13.64
C TRP A 119 -10.57 0.68 -14.89
N THR A 120 -11.08 -0.13 -15.82
CA THR A 120 -11.92 0.38 -16.90
C THR A 120 -13.33 0.58 -16.37
N ALA A 121 -13.77 1.84 -16.23
CA ALA A 121 -15.08 2.16 -15.68
C ALA A 121 -16.05 2.65 -16.76
N ILE A 122 -17.30 2.20 -16.69
CA ILE A 122 -18.41 2.56 -17.57
C ILE A 122 -19.51 3.15 -16.70
N HIS A 123 -19.81 4.44 -16.90
CA HIS A 123 -20.88 5.10 -16.17
C HIS A 123 -22.23 4.78 -16.80
N PHE A 124 -23.11 4.12 -16.05
CA PHE A 124 -24.48 3.90 -16.46
C PHE A 124 -25.33 5.12 -16.07
N VAL A 125 -25.91 5.81 -17.04
CA VAL A 125 -26.77 6.98 -16.81
C VAL A 125 -28.18 6.63 -17.22
N GLU A 126 -29.09 6.55 -16.25
CA GLU A 126 -30.48 6.21 -16.48
C GLU A 126 -31.12 7.08 -17.57
N GLU A 127 -32.02 6.48 -18.33
CA GLU A 127 -32.77 7.17 -19.37
C GLU A 127 -33.61 8.31 -18.77
N GLY A 128 -33.59 9.47 -19.41
CA GLY A 128 -34.27 10.68 -18.92
C GLY A 128 -33.45 11.57 -17.98
N LEU A 129 -32.33 11.08 -17.42
CA LEU A 129 -31.39 11.94 -16.70
C LEU A 129 -30.49 12.73 -17.65
N ALA A 130 -30.14 13.97 -17.29
CA ALA A 130 -29.15 14.74 -18.02
C ALA A 130 -27.78 14.03 -17.97
N LEU A 131 -27.05 14.08 -19.07
CA LEU A 131 -25.65 13.63 -19.07
C LEU A 131 -24.83 14.59 -18.20
N PRO A 132 -23.87 14.11 -17.41
CA PRO A 132 -22.97 14.99 -16.68
C PRO A 132 -22.08 15.77 -17.66
N ASP A 133 -21.82 17.06 -17.37
CA ASP A 133 -20.96 17.91 -18.20
C ASP A 133 -19.54 17.33 -18.33
N THR A 134 -19.04 16.79 -17.22
CA THR A 134 -17.78 16.04 -17.17
C THR A 134 -18.10 14.55 -17.12
N PRO A 135 -17.61 13.73 -18.08
CA PRO A 135 -17.79 12.29 -18.01
C PRO A 135 -17.12 11.68 -16.78
N ALA A 136 -17.79 10.73 -16.11
CA ALA A 136 -17.21 10.03 -14.95
C ALA A 136 -16.00 9.16 -15.33
N SER A 137 -15.97 8.69 -16.58
CA SER A 137 -14.97 7.74 -17.07
C SER A 137 -14.82 7.74 -18.60
N GLN A 138 -14.06 6.78 -19.16
CA GLN A 138 -13.83 6.64 -20.60
C GLN A 138 -15.11 6.32 -21.39
N HIS A 139 -16.07 5.65 -20.75
CA HIS A 139 -17.32 5.23 -21.38
C HIS A 139 -18.52 5.62 -20.53
N GLN A 140 -19.62 5.91 -21.23
CA GLN A 140 -20.91 6.17 -20.64
C GLN A 140 -21.99 5.53 -21.50
N ILE A 141 -22.96 4.87 -20.87
CA ILE A 141 -24.06 4.17 -21.54
C ILE A 141 -25.38 4.54 -20.87
N ARG A 142 -26.48 4.43 -21.61
CA ARG A 142 -27.85 4.55 -21.07
C ARG A 142 -28.59 3.22 -21.03
N HIS A 143 -28.12 2.23 -21.79
CA HIS A 143 -28.67 0.88 -21.80
C HIS A 143 -27.56 -0.16 -21.72
N LEU A 144 -27.77 -1.21 -20.91
CA LEU A 144 -26.79 -2.28 -20.75
C LEU A 144 -26.50 -3.05 -22.05
N GLU A 145 -27.42 -3.04 -23.02
CA GLU A 145 -27.18 -3.66 -24.34
C GLU A 145 -26.05 -2.98 -25.11
N GLU A 146 -25.73 -1.70 -24.82
CA GLU A 146 -24.59 -1.00 -25.43
C GLU A 146 -23.25 -1.64 -25.07
N LEU A 147 -23.18 -2.39 -23.97
CA LEU A 147 -21.98 -3.15 -23.59
C LEU A 147 -21.60 -4.19 -24.64
N ARG A 148 -22.55 -4.72 -25.42
CA ARG A 148 -22.25 -5.65 -26.51
C ARG A 148 -21.44 -5.01 -27.62
N SER A 149 -21.67 -3.73 -27.88
CA SER A 149 -20.93 -2.96 -28.87
C SER A 149 -19.60 -2.46 -28.31
N LEU A 150 -19.56 -2.05 -27.04
CA LEU A 150 -18.33 -1.57 -26.38
C LEU A 150 -17.33 -2.68 -26.10
N TYR A 151 -17.81 -3.85 -25.66
CA TYR A 151 -16.99 -4.98 -25.25
C TYR A 151 -17.52 -6.31 -25.83
N PRO A 152 -17.59 -6.45 -27.17
CA PRO A 152 -18.14 -7.64 -27.82
C PRO A 152 -17.44 -8.94 -27.37
N GLN A 153 -16.16 -8.87 -27.01
CA GLN A 153 -15.38 -10.02 -26.55
C GLN A 153 -15.93 -10.69 -25.27
N PHE A 154 -16.77 -10.01 -24.49
CA PHE A 154 -17.38 -10.59 -23.28
C PHE A 154 -18.70 -11.32 -23.55
N PHE A 155 -19.27 -11.18 -24.75
CA PHE A 155 -20.57 -11.74 -25.07
C PHE A 155 -20.44 -12.91 -26.04
N ARG A 156 -21.22 -13.97 -25.80
CA ARG A 156 -21.34 -15.06 -26.76
C ARG A 156 -22.07 -14.55 -28.01
N VAL A 157 -21.59 -14.96 -29.19
CA VAL A 157 -22.32 -14.80 -30.44
C VAL A 157 -23.60 -15.64 -30.30
N ARG A 158 -24.77 -15.02 -30.51
CA ARG A 158 -26.01 -15.78 -30.63
C ARG A 158 -25.98 -16.51 -31.97
N ASN A 159 -25.89 -17.83 -31.93
CA ASN A 159 -26.21 -18.69 -33.08
C ASN A 159 -27.72 -18.66 -33.34
#